data_AF-A0A963H0X5-F1
#
_entry.id   AF-A0A963H0X5-F1
#
_cell.length_a   1.000
_cell.length_b   1.000
_cell.length_c   1.000
_cell.angle_alpha   90.00
_cell.angle_beta   90.00
_cell.angle_gamma   90.00
#
_symmetry.space_group_name_H-M   'P 1'
#
loop_
_entity.id
_entity.type
_entity.pdbx_description
1 polymer ?
#
loop_
_entity_poly.entity_id
_entity_poly.type
_entity_poly.pdbx_seq_one_letter_code
_entity_poly.pdbx_strand_id
1 'polypeptide(L)'
;MCATLTVGLGFNGYASLYPYESFSSLLYKTLGLFTLGFSAQTGNIPLQLDVARWLAPLLLSYAAVRTLMLMLRDRLALLRLRRLKHHAVVCGLGGQEAEDGYGWTVVQALVAKGIPTVVIEPNPLNVHLGWARNQGVAVITGNARDSQNLIQANVMQAGYLLALTEDDAANSEIVYQAFQLKQTHPDTPLLTCIAQVQSNELAAILYDDVVFSKDYTNFSARVINMRQMAARWLLAQHGPDRVLINAVSKMREIRILLLGNHDFSDDLMLRLARLGHYGTPQPIHVTMAGPQAESRLEWLSMRHPILSDIMSITAKDIELSFLSAQTTQKLINSSNPDMIYVCAADTEATLIWTKALARLPLNCPAIICQFSDTVLARRIESLCASHTHFKFVYPLDDIFSFDELFNTTQDQLAMLIHNHYVASQIDAGDTPGNNTSLINWAELPETLKDANRNQADHLQIKCHILTGSIQYTPEQIEHALQDPKACERLAHMEHDRWMAEKLLDGWQRTTGEKDTARRLSPALVPWNDLPEHERQKDRDAVANIPQLLRWIEEQSKPGRLG
;
A
#
# COMPACT_ATOMS: atom_id res chain seq x y z
N MET A 1 -29.92 1.08 -33.95
CA MET A 1 -29.81 1.59 -35.33
C MET A 1 -30.20 0.53 -36.38
N CYS A 2 -29.52 -0.62 -36.47
CA CYS A 2 -29.86 -1.66 -37.47
C CYS A 2 -31.27 -2.25 -37.33
N ALA A 3 -31.78 -2.46 -36.11
CA ALA A 3 -33.14 -2.96 -35.89
C ALA A 3 -34.20 -1.98 -36.39
N THR A 4 -34.03 -0.68 -36.12
CA THR A 4 -34.93 0.39 -36.58
C THR A 4 -34.95 0.49 -38.10
N LEU A 5 -33.79 0.38 -38.75
CA LEU A 5 -33.69 0.32 -40.21
C LEU A 5 -34.42 -0.90 -40.78
N THR A 6 -34.25 -2.07 -40.15
CA THR A 6 -34.90 -3.33 -40.57
C THR A 6 -36.42 -3.23 -40.47
N VAL A 7 -36.94 -2.63 -39.38
CA VAL A 7 -38.37 -2.35 -39.21
C VAL A 7 -38.86 -1.35 -40.26
N GLY A 8 -38.10 -0.27 -40.54
CA GLY A 8 -38.47 0.68 -41.59
C GLY A 8 -38.53 0.05 -42.98
N LEU A 9 -37.55 -0.79 -43.33
CA LEU A 9 -37.50 -1.52 -44.60
C LEU A 9 -38.64 -2.54 -44.72
N GLY A 10 -38.92 -3.29 -43.66
CA GLY A 10 -40.03 -4.25 -43.63
C GLY A 10 -41.39 -3.55 -43.70
N PHE A 11 -41.57 -2.44 -42.98
CA PHE A 11 -42.80 -1.66 -42.98
C PHE A 11 -43.07 -1.05 -44.35
N ASN A 12 -42.10 -0.37 -44.96
CA ASN A 12 -42.24 0.20 -46.31
C ASN A 12 -42.45 -0.90 -47.37
N GLY A 13 -41.77 -2.03 -47.21
CA GLY A 13 -41.92 -3.20 -48.06
C GLY A 13 -43.34 -3.80 -48.01
N TYR A 14 -43.92 -3.96 -46.81
CA TYR A 14 -45.29 -4.41 -46.66
C TYR A 14 -46.32 -3.35 -47.07
N ALA A 15 -46.07 -2.06 -46.82
CA ALA A 15 -46.93 -0.97 -47.27
C ALA A 15 -47.03 -0.92 -48.80
N SER A 16 -45.94 -1.25 -49.50
CA SER A 16 -45.92 -1.36 -50.97
C SER A 16 -46.72 -2.55 -51.49
N LEU A 17 -46.76 -3.66 -50.76
CA LEU A 17 -47.51 -4.87 -51.11
C LEU A 17 -48.99 -4.81 -50.70
N TYR A 18 -49.31 -4.11 -49.61
CA TYR A 18 -50.65 -4.01 -49.02
C TYR A 18 -51.00 -2.54 -48.71
N PRO A 19 -51.22 -1.69 -49.73
CA PRO A 19 -51.39 -0.25 -49.55
C PRO A 19 -52.67 0.16 -48.79
N TYR A 20 -53.64 -0.75 -48.65
CA TYR A 20 -54.91 -0.50 -47.95
C TYR A 20 -54.94 -1.08 -46.53
N GLU A 21 -53.87 -1.73 -46.06
CA GLU A 21 -53.82 -2.23 -44.69
C GLU A 21 -53.54 -1.11 -43.68
N SER A 22 -54.10 -1.27 -42.47
CA SER A 22 -53.86 -0.33 -41.39
C SER A 22 -52.38 -0.34 -40.98
N PHE A 23 -51.90 0.80 -40.47
CA PHE A 23 -50.55 0.93 -39.91
C PHE A 23 -50.22 -0.18 -38.91
N SER A 24 -51.16 -0.53 -38.03
CA SER A 24 -50.98 -1.58 -37.03
C SER A 24 -50.76 -2.96 -37.65
N SER A 25 -51.45 -3.26 -38.76
CA SER A 25 -51.33 -4.54 -39.47
C SER A 25 -49.97 -4.66 -40.17
N LEU A 26 -49.53 -3.58 -40.83
CA LEU A 26 -48.21 -3.51 -41.48
C LEU A 26 -47.08 -3.63 -40.45
N LEU A 27 -47.21 -2.98 -39.29
CA LEU A 27 -46.26 -3.11 -38.19
C LEU A 27 -46.23 -4.54 -37.63
N TYR A 28 -47.40 -5.15 -37.43
CA TYR A 28 -47.50 -6.55 -36.96
C TYR A 28 -46.79 -7.52 -37.91
N LYS A 29 -47.07 -7.43 -39.22
CA LYS A 29 -46.40 -8.24 -40.25
C LYS A 29 -44.88 -8.02 -40.27
N THR A 30 -44.44 -6.78 -40.13
CA THR A 30 -43.02 -6.41 -40.07
C THR A 30 -42.33 -7.04 -38.85
N LEU A 31 -42.96 -7.00 -37.67
CA LEU A 31 -42.44 -7.67 -36.47
C LEU A 31 -42.41 -9.19 -36.62
N GLY A 32 -43.37 -9.77 -37.34
CA GLY A 32 -43.41 -11.20 -37.69
C GLY A 32 -42.18 -11.68 -38.49
N LEU A 33 -41.48 -10.79 -39.20
CA LEU A 33 -40.25 -11.15 -39.92
C LEU A 33 -39.14 -11.62 -38.97
N PHE A 34 -39.08 -11.11 -37.72
CA PHE A 34 -38.06 -11.51 -36.75
C PHE A 34 -38.16 -12.98 -36.34
N THR A 35 -39.35 -13.59 -36.47
CA THR A 35 -39.61 -14.99 -36.13
C THR A 35 -39.71 -15.90 -37.36
N LEU A 36 -39.18 -15.45 -38.52
CA LEU A 36 -39.32 -16.12 -39.83
C LEU A 36 -40.78 -16.23 -40.31
N GLY A 37 -41.69 -15.44 -39.74
CA GLY A 37 -43.11 -15.38 -40.11
C GLY A 37 -43.36 -14.58 -41.39
N PHE A 38 -42.80 -15.02 -42.52
CA PHE A 38 -43.06 -14.42 -43.82
C PHE A 38 -44.16 -15.19 -44.57
N SER A 39 -45.23 -14.49 -44.94
CA SER A 39 -46.21 -14.98 -45.91
C SER A 39 -46.54 -13.88 -46.91
N ALA A 40 -46.29 -14.14 -48.19
CA ALA A 40 -46.69 -13.28 -49.29
C ALA A 40 -47.25 -14.16 -50.40
N GLN A 41 -48.40 -13.76 -50.96
CA GLN A 41 -49.10 -14.53 -52.00
C GLN A 41 -48.55 -14.25 -53.42
N THR A 42 -47.61 -13.32 -53.57
CA THR A 42 -47.09 -12.84 -54.86
C THR A 42 -45.59 -13.12 -55.02
N GLY A 43 -45.17 -13.51 -56.23
CA GLY A 43 -43.78 -13.86 -56.55
C GLY A 43 -42.81 -12.68 -56.68
N ASN A 44 -43.29 -11.44 -56.69
CA ASN A 44 -42.44 -10.25 -56.81
C ASN A 44 -42.38 -9.50 -55.47
N ILE A 45 -41.33 -9.76 -54.70
CA ILE A 45 -41.12 -9.19 -53.36
C ILE A 45 -40.35 -7.88 -53.50
N PRO A 46 -40.82 -6.75 -52.95
CA PRO A 46 -40.07 -5.51 -52.94
C PRO A 46 -38.70 -5.70 -52.29
N LEU A 47 -37.63 -5.14 -52.88
CA LEU A 47 -36.25 -5.30 -52.40
C LEU A 47 -36.09 -4.94 -50.92
N GLN A 48 -36.79 -3.90 -50.46
CA GLN A 48 -36.79 -3.47 -49.06
C GLN A 48 -37.30 -4.58 -48.13
N LEU A 49 -38.37 -5.27 -48.53
CA LEU A 49 -38.93 -6.39 -47.78
C LEU A 49 -38.03 -7.63 -47.84
N ASP A 50 -37.41 -7.89 -49.00
CA ASP A 50 -36.49 -9.01 -49.18
C ASP A 50 -35.25 -8.88 -48.27
N VAL A 51 -34.68 -7.68 -48.18
CA VAL A 51 -33.59 -7.39 -47.23
C VAL A 51 -34.10 -7.56 -45.79
N ALA A 52 -35.27 -7.02 -45.46
CA ALA A 52 -35.81 -7.07 -44.10
C ALA A 52 -36.11 -8.50 -43.63
N ARG A 53 -36.64 -9.39 -44.50
CA ARG A 53 -36.98 -10.78 -44.12
C ARG A 53 -35.78 -11.63 -43.72
N TRP A 54 -34.59 -11.31 -44.23
CA TRP A 54 -33.35 -12.00 -43.85
C TRP A 54 -32.62 -11.29 -42.72
N LEU A 55 -32.59 -9.95 -42.74
CA LEU A 55 -31.90 -9.17 -41.73
C LEU A 55 -32.58 -9.27 -40.35
N ALA A 56 -33.91 -9.35 -40.29
CA ALA A 56 -34.65 -9.43 -39.03
C ALA A 56 -34.34 -10.71 -38.21
N PRO A 57 -34.44 -11.94 -38.76
CA PRO A 57 -34.03 -13.16 -38.05
C PRO A 57 -32.55 -13.18 -37.70
N LEU A 58 -31.67 -12.67 -38.57
CA LEU A 58 -30.23 -12.61 -38.32
C LEU A 58 -29.90 -11.69 -37.14
N LEU A 59 -30.53 -10.52 -37.05
CA LEU A 59 -30.35 -9.61 -35.92
C LEU A 59 -30.86 -10.21 -34.61
N LEU A 60 -32.03 -10.87 -34.63
CA LEU A 60 -32.55 -11.57 -33.46
C LEU A 60 -31.61 -12.70 -33.00
N SER A 61 -31.15 -13.51 -33.96
CA SER A 61 -30.22 -14.62 -33.71
C SER A 61 -28.89 -14.12 -33.17
N TYR A 62 -28.33 -13.06 -33.75
CA TYR A 62 -27.11 -12.44 -33.25
C TYR A 62 -27.29 -11.89 -31.83
N ALA A 63 -28.40 -11.21 -31.54
CA ALA A 63 -28.69 -10.70 -30.20
C ALA A 63 -28.84 -11.85 -29.18
N ALA A 64 -29.53 -12.93 -29.55
CA ALA A 64 -29.69 -14.12 -28.73
C ALA A 64 -28.34 -14.82 -28.46
N VAL A 65 -27.54 -15.07 -29.51
CA VAL A 65 -26.22 -15.68 -29.39
C VAL A 65 -25.28 -14.80 -28.58
N ARG A 66 -25.27 -13.47 -28.79
CA ARG A 66 -24.46 -12.54 -28.01
C ARG A 66 -24.85 -12.56 -26.53
N THR A 67 -26.14 -12.57 -26.23
CA THR A 67 -26.64 -12.66 -24.84
C THR A 67 -26.22 -13.98 -24.20
N LEU A 68 -26.40 -15.09 -24.92
CA LEU A 68 -26.01 -16.42 -24.48
C LEU A 68 -24.49 -16.54 -24.25
N MET A 69 -23.68 -15.99 -25.15
CA MET A 69 -22.22 -15.92 -25.02
C MET A 69 -21.78 -15.11 -23.79
N LEU A 70 -22.44 -13.98 -23.51
CA LEU A 70 -22.16 -13.18 -22.32
C LEU A 70 -22.48 -13.95 -21.02
N MET A 71 -23.59 -14.69 -20.99
CA MET A 71 -23.94 -15.55 -19.85
C MET A 71 -23.00 -16.77 -19.69
N LEU A 72 -22.57 -17.37 -20.80
CA LEU A 72 -21.64 -18.50 -20.80
C LEU A 72 -20.21 -18.09 -20.45
N ARG A 73 -19.81 -16.84 -20.74
CA ARG A 73 -18.46 -16.32 -20.45
C ARG A 73 -18.10 -16.51 -18.98
N ASP A 74 -19.01 -16.16 -18.07
CA ASP A 74 -18.78 -16.27 -16.63
C ASP A 74 -18.66 -17.74 -16.19
N ARG A 75 -19.51 -18.62 -16.72
CA ARG A 75 -19.41 -20.07 -16.44
C ARG A 75 -18.15 -20.71 -17.03
N LEU A 76 -17.71 -20.28 -18.21
CA LEU A 76 -16.49 -20.75 -18.85
C LEU A 76 -15.24 -20.25 -18.11
N ALA A 77 -15.26 -19.04 -17.55
CA ALA A 77 -14.20 -18.53 -16.70
C ALA A 77 -14.03 -19.40 -15.44
N LEU A 78 -15.13 -19.79 -14.79
CA LEU A 78 -15.11 -20.70 -13.64
C LEU A 78 -14.57 -22.11 -13.99
N LEU A 79 -14.84 -22.61 -15.19
CA LEU A 79 -14.26 -23.89 -15.65
C LEU A 79 -12.76 -23.79 -15.93
N ARG A 80 -12.27 -22.62 -16.38
CA ARG A 80 -10.83 -22.36 -16.54
C ARG A 80 -10.11 -22.27 -15.20
N LEU A 81 -10.76 -21.77 -14.14
CA LEU A 81 -10.17 -21.68 -12.79
C LEU A 81 -9.58 -23.00 -12.30
N ARG A 82 -10.28 -24.11 -12.53
CA ARG A 82 -9.84 -25.45 -12.10
C ARG A 82 -8.52 -25.91 -12.75
N ARG A 83 -8.10 -25.26 -13.84
CA ARG A 83 -6.84 -25.56 -14.54
C ARG A 83 -5.74 -24.54 -14.26
N LEU A 84 -6.05 -23.44 -13.57
CA LEU A 84 -5.05 -22.46 -13.17
C LEU A 84 -4.09 -23.08 -12.15
N LYS A 85 -2.82 -22.67 -12.25
CA LYS A 85 -1.74 -23.03 -11.34
C LYS A 85 -0.85 -21.80 -11.19
N HIS A 86 -0.22 -21.65 -10.02
CA HIS A 86 0.67 -20.53 -9.70
C HIS A 86 0.00 -19.16 -9.92
N HIS A 87 -1.34 -19.10 -9.83
CA HIS A 87 -2.11 -17.87 -9.91
C HIS A 87 -2.22 -17.20 -8.54
N ALA A 88 -2.65 -15.95 -8.54
CA ALA A 88 -2.97 -15.20 -7.33
C ALA A 88 -4.48 -15.22 -7.05
N VAL A 89 -4.85 -15.39 -5.78
CA VAL A 89 -6.21 -15.24 -5.29
C VAL A 89 -6.27 -13.97 -4.44
N VAL A 90 -7.07 -12.99 -4.84
CA VAL A 90 -7.26 -11.73 -4.10
C VAL A 90 -8.66 -11.74 -3.48
N CYS A 91 -8.73 -11.60 -2.17
CA CYS A 91 -9.97 -11.61 -1.40
C CYS A 91 -10.30 -10.18 -0.95
N GLY A 92 -11.39 -9.63 -1.46
CA GLY A 92 -11.77 -8.23 -1.32
C GLY A 92 -11.09 -7.34 -2.34
N LEU A 93 -11.87 -6.52 -3.05
CA LEU A 93 -11.38 -5.46 -3.92
C LEU A 93 -11.31 -4.10 -3.21
N GLY A 94 -12.03 -3.95 -2.10
CA GLY A 94 -12.18 -2.68 -1.39
C GLY A 94 -13.65 -2.29 -1.19
N GLY A 95 -13.83 -1.11 -0.64
CA GLY A 95 -15.11 -0.51 -0.27
C GLY A 95 -16.01 -0.16 -1.45
N GLN A 96 -17.09 0.56 -1.13
CA GLN A 96 -18.09 0.98 -2.12
C GLN A 96 -17.58 2.10 -3.02
N GLU A 97 -16.62 2.89 -2.55
CA GLU A 97 -16.03 4.01 -3.29
C GLU A 97 -14.78 3.55 -4.04
N ALA A 98 -14.57 4.09 -5.24
CA ALA A 98 -13.50 3.66 -6.14
C ALA A 98 -12.08 3.99 -5.62
N GLU A 99 -11.98 4.79 -4.55
CA GLU A 99 -10.74 5.29 -3.97
C GLU A 99 -10.33 4.52 -2.70
N ASP A 100 -11.20 3.65 -2.16
CA ASP A 100 -10.99 2.97 -0.88
C ASP A 100 -10.82 1.46 -1.08
N GLY A 101 -9.60 0.99 -1.36
CA GLY A 101 -9.40 -0.46 -1.48
C GLY A 101 -8.02 -0.92 -1.92
N TYR A 102 -7.27 -1.54 -1.00
CA TYR A 102 -5.97 -2.16 -1.34
C TYR A 102 -6.11 -3.28 -2.37
N GLY A 103 -7.23 -4.02 -2.34
CA GLY A 103 -7.48 -5.14 -3.23
C GLY A 103 -7.49 -4.75 -4.71
N TRP A 104 -8.11 -3.62 -5.04
CA TRP A 104 -8.15 -3.09 -6.40
C TRP A 104 -6.75 -2.78 -6.94
N THR A 105 -5.97 -1.98 -6.21
CA THR A 105 -4.60 -1.59 -6.61
C THR A 105 -3.72 -2.82 -6.80
N VAL A 106 -3.81 -3.79 -5.88
CA VAL A 106 -3.08 -5.06 -5.99
C VAL A 106 -3.48 -5.84 -7.24
N VAL A 107 -4.78 -5.93 -7.56
CA VAL A 107 -5.23 -6.62 -8.78
C VAL A 107 -4.68 -5.95 -10.03
N GLN A 108 -4.62 -4.61 -10.08
CA GLN A 108 -4.02 -3.89 -11.20
C GLN A 108 -2.53 -4.23 -11.35
N ALA A 109 -1.77 -4.23 -10.24
CA ALA A 109 -0.35 -4.56 -10.24
C ALA A 109 -0.08 -6.00 -10.72
N LEU A 110 -0.89 -6.97 -10.26
CA LEU A 110 -0.79 -8.37 -10.68
C LEU A 110 -1.08 -8.55 -12.17
N VAL A 111 -2.12 -7.89 -12.68
CA VAL A 111 -2.48 -7.91 -14.10
C VAL A 111 -1.37 -7.28 -14.95
N ALA A 112 -0.80 -6.15 -14.51
CA ALA A 112 0.30 -5.49 -15.20
C ALA A 112 1.57 -6.36 -15.30
N LYS A 113 1.83 -7.19 -14.28
CA LYS A 113 2.91 -8.19 -14.27
C LYS A 113 2.58 -9.48 -15.03
N GLY A 114 1.36 -9.62 -15.56
CA GLY A 114 0.92 -10.81 -16.30
C GLY A 114 0.66 -12.03 -15.42
N ILE A 115 0.47 -11.85 -14.12
CA ILE A 115 0.17 -12.94 -13.18
C ILE A 115 -1.32 -13.28 -13.33
N PRO A 116 -1.69 -14.55 -13.55
CA PRO A 116 -3.09 -14.94 -13.58
C PRO A 116 -3.75 -14.65 -12.22
N THR A 117 -4.89 -13.96 -12.23
CA THR A 117 -5.54 -13.49 -11.00
C THR A 117 -6.99 -13.95 -10.92
N VAL A 118 -7.39 -14.32 -9.71
CA VAL A 118 -8.76 -14.66 -9.32
C VAL A 118 -9.17 -13.75 -8.18
N VAL A 119 -10.35 -13.16 -8.26
CA VAL A 119 -10.89 -12.27 -7.23
C VAL A 119 -12.07 -12.95 -6.56
N ILE A 120 -12.11 -12.92 -5.23
CA ILE A 120 -13.28 -13.26 -4.43
C ILE A 120 -13.79 -11.95 -3.80
N GLU A 121 -14.97 -11.51 -4.22
CA GLU A 121 -15.56 -10.25 -3.78
C GLU A 121 -17.00 -10.48 -3.28
N PRO A 122 -17.32 -10.20 -2.00
CA PRO A 122 -18.66 -10.38 -1.46
C PRO A 122 -19.70 -9.42 -2.07
N ASN A 123 -19.31 -8.20 -2.46
CA ASN A 123 -20.23 -7.21 -3.01
C ASN A 123 -20.42 -7.39 -4.53
N PRO A 124 -21.58 -7.87 -5.02
CA PRO A 124 -21.82 -8.05 -6.46
C PRO A 124 -21.85 -6.73 -7.25
N LEU A 125 -21.96 -5.60 -6.57
CA LEU A 125 -22.05 -4.25 -7.15
C LEU A 125 -20.76 -3.45 -7.02
N ASN A 126 -19.65 -4.06 -6.58
CA ASN A 126 -18.38 -3.36 -6.50
C ASN A 126 -17.97 -2.81 -7.89
N VAL A 127 -17.62 -1.53 -7.93
CA VAL A 127 -17.38 -0.75 -9.17
C VAL A 127 -16.23 -1.31 -10.00
N HIS A 128 -15.27 -2.01 -9.39
CA HIS A 128 -14.08 -2.53 -10.04
C HIS A 128 -14.31 -3.87 -10.76
N LEU A 129 -15.43 -4.56 -10.50
CA LEU A 129 -15.73 -5.87 -11.08
C LEU A 129 -15.83 -5.84 -12.61
N GLY A 130 -16.37 -4.75 -13.17
CA GLY A 130 -16.48 -4.58 -14.61
C GLY A 130 -15.12 -4.53 -15.30
N TRP A 131 -14.17 -3.78 -14.72
CA TRP A 131 -12.80 -3.71 -15.22
C TRP A 131 -12.09 -5.06 -15.08
N ALA A 132 -12.20 -5.71 -13.91
CA ALA A 132 -11.53 -6.99 -13.66
C ALA A 132 -11.93 -8.05 -14.69
N ARG A 133 -13.24 -8.19 -14.95
CA ARG A 133 -13.75 -9.11 -15.98
C ARG A 133 -13.26 -8.77 -17.38
N ASN A 134 -13.12 -7.48 -17.71
CA ASN A 134 -12.63 -7.03 -19.01
C ASN A 134 -11.14 -7.34 -19.21
N GLN A 135 -10.35 -7.34 -18.14
CA GLN A 135 -8.93 -7.76 -18.15
C GLN A 135 -8.75 -9.28 -18.10
N GLY A 136 -9.84 -10.06 -18.09
CA GLY A 136 -9.77 -11.52 -18.04
C GLY A 136 -9.53 -12.10 -16.64
N VAL A 137 -9.62 -11.26 -15.59
CA VAL A 137 -9.60 -11.72 -14.20
C VAL A 137 -10.89 -12.51 -13.93
N ALA A 138 -10.74 -13.69 -13.34
CA ALA A 138 -11.88 -14.50 -12.95
C ALA A 138 -12.45 -13.98 -11.62
N VAL A 139 -13.76 -13.74 -11.57
CA VAL A 139 -14.45 -13.19 -10.40
C VAL A 139 -15.38 -14.23 -9.80
N ILE A 140 -15.26 -14.44 -8.50
CA ILE A 140 -16.18 -15.21 -7.66
C ILE A 140 -16.90 -14.22 -6.76
N THR A 141 -18.22 -14.12 -6.89
CA THR A 141 -19.03 -13.34 -5.96
C THR A 141 -19.37 -14.20 -4.76
N GLY A 142 -18.78 -13.87 -3.60
CA GLY A 142 -18.94 -14.68 -2.39
C GLY A 142 -18.03 -14.21 -1.26
N ASN A 143 -18.27 -14.73 -0.05
CA ASN A 143 -17.44 -14.43 1.11
C ASN A 143 -16.21 -15.34 1.11
N ALA A 144 -15.01 -14.77 1.14
CA ALA A 144 -13.75 -15.53 1.16
C ALA A 144 -13.52 -16.30 2.48
N ARG A 145 -14.26 -15.98 3.56
CA ARG A 145 -14.27 -16.75 4.82
C ARG A 145 -14.88 -18.14 4.63
N ASP A 146 -15.70 -18.33 3.60
CA ASP A 146 -16.21 -19.65 3.24
C ASP A 146 -15.14 -20.41 2.42
N SER A 147 -14.64 -21.49 3.01
CA SER A 147 -13.69 -22.42 2.37
C SER A 147 -14.13 -22.89 0.98
N GLN A 148 -15.43 -23.00 0.70
CA GLN A 148 -15.94 -23.39 -0.61
C GLN A 148 -15.58 -22.38 -1.70
N ASN A 149 -15.59 -21.07 -1.38
CA ASN A 149 -15.18 -20.03 -2.32
C ASN A 149 -13.67 -20.06 -2.57
N LEU A 150 -12.85 -20.39 -1.56
CA LEU A 150 -11.41 -20.59 -1.72
C LEU A 150 -11.10 -21.83 -2.58
N ILE A 151 -11.84 -22.92 -2.38
CA ILE A 151 -11.75 -24.13 -3.22
C ILE A 151 -12.17 -23.82 -4.66
N GLN A 152 -13.25 -23.07 -4.85
CA GLN A 152 -13.71 -22.63 -6.17
C GLN A 152 -12.68 -21.74 -6.87
N ALA A 153 -11.96 -20.90 -6.11
CA ALA A 153 -10.83 -20.11 -6.59
C ALA A 153 -9.56 -20.95 -6.85
N ASN A 154 -9.60 -22.26 -6.58
CA ASN A 154 -8.50 -23.20 -6.75
C ASN A 154 -7.26 -22.80 -5.92
N VAL A 155 -7.47 -22.37 -4.67
CA VAL A 155 -6.39 -21.95 -3.74
C VAL A 155 -5.33 -23.04 -3.53
N MET A 156 -5.69 -24.30 -3.73
CA MET A 156 -4.80 -25.46 -3.60
C MET A 156 -3.64 -25.43 -4.61
N GLN A 157 -3.86 -24.86 -5.79
CA GLN A 157 -2.86 -24.74 -6.85
C GLN A 157 -2.36 -23.29 -7.03
N ALA A 158 -2.91 -22.34 -6.26
CA ALA A 158 -2.48 -20.96 -6.26
C ALA A 158 -1.07 -20.83 -5.67
N GLY A 159 -0.30 -19.87 -6.20
CA GLY A 159 0.98 -19.48 -5.62
C GLY A 159 0.81 -18.40 -4.54
N TYR A 160 -0.25 -17.60 -4.65
CA TYR A 160 -0.47 -16.43 -3.79
C TYR A 160 -1.92 -16.33 -3.33
N LEU A 161 -2.12 -15.93 -2.08
CA LEU A 161 -3.41 -15.53 -1.51
C LEU A 161 -3.24 -14.17 -0.81
N LEU A 162 -4.04 -13.17 -1.17
CA LEU A 162 -4.05 -11.86 -0.52
C LEU A 162 -5.42 -11.61 0.09
N ALA A 163 -5.48 -11.57 1.42
CA ALA A 163 -6.68 -11.22 2.16
C ALA A 163 -6.65 -9.71 2.46
N LEU A 164 -7.42 -8.94 1.67
CA LEU A 164 -7.38 -7.48 1.58
C LEU A 164 -8.77 -6.86 1.77
N THR A 165 -9.61 -7.50 2.58
CA THR A 165 -10.91 -6.94 2.98
C THR A 165 -10.71 -5.80 3.99
N GLU A 166 -11.75 -5.00 4.22
CA GLU A 166 -11.73 -3.91 5.22
C GLU A 166 -11.74 -4.41 6.67
N ASP A 167 -12.04 -5.70 6.89
CA ASP A 167 -12.11 -6.31 8.21
C ASP A 167 -10.84 -7.14 8.49
N ASP A 168 -10.03 -6.64 9.43
CA ASP A 168 -8.80 -7.31 9.87
C ASP A 168 -9.06 -8.75 10.36
N ALA A 169 -10.17 -8.98 11.07
CA ALA A 169 -10.51 -10.31 11.56
C ALA A 169 -10.87 -11.24 10.40
N ALA A 170 -11.64 -10.75 9.42
CA ALA A 170 -11.94 -11.50 8.21
C ALA A 170 -10.65 -11.87 7.44
N ASN A 171 -9.68 -10.96 7.36
CA ASN A 171 -8.41 -11.23 6.67
C ASN A 171 -7.62 -12.35 7.35
N SER A 172 -7.55 -12.35 8.68
CA SER A 172 -6.91 -13.44 9.43
C SER A 172 -7.64 -14.78 9.26
N GLU A 173 -8.98 -14.77 9.25
CA GLU A 173 -9.79 -15.98 9.08
C GLU A 173 -9.64 -16.59 7.67
N ILE A 174 -9.60 -15.76 6.63
CA ILE A 174 -9.36 -16.21 5.25
C ILE A 174 -8.03 -16.96 5.15
N VAL A 175 -6.97 -16.40 5.73
CA VAL A 175 -5.64 -17.04 5.74
C VAL A 175 -5.65 -18.34 6.56
N TYR A 176 -6.35 -18.35 7.70
CA TYR A 176 -6.52 -19.56 8.51
C TYR A 176 -7.27 -20.67 7.74
N GLN A 177 -8.34 -20.35 7.00
CA GLN A 177 -9.06 -21.32 6.18
C GLN A 177 -8.17 -21.91 5.08
N ALA A 178 -7.35 -21.08 4.42
CA ALA A 178 -6.38 -21.53 3.43
C ALA A 178 -5.31 -22.44 4.05
N PHE A 179 -4.84 -22.11 5.26
CA PHE A 179 -3.93 -22.96 6.03
C PHE A 179 -4.55 -24.35 6.28
N GLN A 180 -5.78 -24.42 6.79
CA GLN A 180 -6.46 -25.71 7.04
C GLN A 180 -6.58 -26.56 5.76
N LEU A 181 -6.89 -25.93 4.62
CA LEU A 181 -6.94 -26.62 3.33
C LEU A 181 -5.58 -27.16 2.89
N LYS A 182 -4.50 -26.41 3.09
CA LYS A 182 -3.12 -26.86 2.77
C LYS A 182 -2.62 -27.96 3.71
N GLN A 183 -2.96 -27.91 4.98
CA GLN A 183 -2.58 -28.95 5.95
C GLN A 183 -3.26 -30.29 5.65
N THR A 184 -4.48 -30.27 5.12
CA THR A 184 -5.19 -31.50 4.70
C THR A 184 -4.67 -32.06 3.37
N HIS A 185 -3.87 -31.30 2.62
CA HIS A 185 -3.33 -31.70 1.31
C HIS A 185 -1.84 -31.29 1.18
N PRO A 186 -0.93 -31.99 1.89
CA PRO A 186 0.48 -31.61 1.98
C PRO A 186 1.22 -31.63 0.63
N ASP A 187 0.76 -32.43 -0.35
CA ASP A 187 1.38 -32.55 -1.68
C ASP A 187 1.12 -31.37 -2.62
N THR A 188 0.44 -30.33 -2.14
CA THR A 188 0.15 -29.13 -2.93
C THR A 188 1.34 -28.18 -3.00
N PRO A 189 1.44 -27.33 -4.05
CA PRO A 189 2.52 -26.35 -4.13
C PRO A 189 2.46 -25.34 -2.98
N LEU A 190 3.59 -24.68 -2.70
CA LEU A 190 3.67 -23.59 -1.73
C LEU A 190 2.66 -22.48 -2.06
N LEU A 191 1.84 -22.13 -1.08
CA LEU A 191 0.97 -20.96 -1.11
C LEU A 191 1.53 -19.90 -0.17
N THR A 192 1.86 -18.74 -0.73
CA THR A 192 2.30 -17.56 0.04
C THR A 192 1.09 -16.67 0.31
N CYS A 193 0.75 -16.50 1.59
CA CYS A 193 -0.41 -15.75 2.03
C CYS A 193 -0.01 -14.40 2.63
N ILE A 194 -0.85 -13.40 2.37
CA ILE A 194 -0.77 -12.08 2.98
C ILE A 194 -2.11 -11.78 3.65
N ALA A 195 -2.08 -11.48 4.95
CA ALA A 195 -3.21 -10.88 5.67
C ALA A 195 -2.95 -9.39 5.87
N GLN A 196 -3.80 -8.53 5.32
CA GLN A 196 -3.80 -7.11 5.67
C GLN A 196 -4.44 -6.92 7.05
N VAL A 197 -3.72 -6.31 7.98
CA VAL A 197 -4.21 -6.01 9.33
C VAL A 197 -3.80 -4.60 9.71
N GLN A 198 -4.78 -3.75 10.01
CA GLN A 198 -4.56 -2.37 10.45
C GLN A 198 -4.28 -2.26 11.95
N SER A 199 -4.88 -3.11 12.77
CA SER A 199 -4.68 -3.13 14.22
C SER A 199 -3.31 -3.70 14.60
N ASN A 200 -2.50 -2.88 15.27
CA ASN A 200 -1.21 -3.30 15.81
C ASN A 200 -1.37 -4.35 16.91
N GLU A 201 -2.43 -4.26 17.70
CA GLU A 201 -2.73 -5.22 18.77
C GLU A 201 -3.07 -6.60 18.20
N LEU A 202 -3.91 -6.65 17.15
CA LEU A 202 -4.22 -7.91 16.49
C LEU A 202 -3.00 -8.47 15.77
N ALA A 203 -2.23 -7.64 15.05
CA ALA A 203 -1.00 -8.07 14.40
C ALA A 203 -0.03 -8.71 15.40
N ALA A 204 0.15 -8.10 16.57
CA ALA A 204 1.00 -8.64 17.64
C ALA A 204 0.55 -10.03 18.12
N ILE A 205 -0.77 -10.26 18.24
CA ILE A 205 -1.32 -11.58 18.59
C ILE A 205 -1.06 -12.60 17.47
N LEU A 206 -1.28 -12.19 16.21
CA LEU A 206 -1.13 -13.08 15.07
C LEU A 206 0.32 -13.51 14.86
N TYR A 207 1.32 -12.71 15.24
CA TYR A 207 2.73 -13.10 15.14
C TYR A 207 3.09 -14.35 15.95
N ASP A 208 2.39 -14.61 17.05
CA ASP A 208 2.57 -15.80 17.88
C ASP A 208 1.63 -16.96 17.47
N ASP A 209 0.73 -16.72 16.51
CA ASP A 209 -0.20 -17.74 16.02
C ASP A 209 0.52 -18.80 15.17
N VAL A 210 0.06 -20.05 15.23
CA VAL A 210 0.65 -21.18 14.51
C VAL A 210 0.68 -20.97 12.99
N VAL A 211 -0.22 -20.17 12.44
CA VAL A 211 -0.32 -19.89 11.00
C VAL A 211 0.75 -18.92 10.53
N PHE A 212 1.11 -17.92 11.33
CA PHE A 212 2.00 -16.82 10.92
C PHE A 212 3.39 -16.87 11.57
N SER A 213 3.57 -17.63 12.64
CA SER A 213 4.83 -17.70 13.40
C SER A 213 5.97 -18.41 12.66
N LYS A 214 5.67 -19.19 11.61
CA LYS A 214 6.68 -19.91 10.81
C LYS A 214 6.16 -20.32 9.44
N ASP A 215 7.10 -20.63 8.56
CA ASP A 215 6.81 -21.21 7.26
C ASP A 215 6.67 -22.75 7.31
N TYR A 216 5.82 -23.28 6.45
CA TYR A 216 5.59 -24.70 6.23
C TYR A 216 5.97 -25.08 4.79
N THR A 217 6.19 -26.37 4.55
CA THR A 217 6.61 -26.89 3.23
C THR A 217 5.72 -26.45 2.07
N ASN A 218 4.39 -26.35 2.28
CA ASN A 218 3.42 -25.97 1.26
C ASN A 218 2.61 -24.71 1.63
N PHE A 219 2.97 -23.99 2.70
CA PHE A 219 2.25 -22.82 3.16
C PHE A 219 3.17 -21.82 3.88
N SER A 220 3.06 -20.55 3.54
CA SER A 220 3.68 -19.44 4.25
C SER A 220 2.64 -18.34 4.42
N ALA A 221 2.65 -17.65 5.55
CA ALA A 221 1.77 -16.51 5.78
C ALA A 221 2.50 -15.40 6.52
N ARG A 222 2.11 -14.16 6.20
CA ARG A 222 2.55 -12.98 6.93
C ARG A 222 1.41 -11.99 7.08
N VAL A 223 1.52 -11.20 8.15
CA VAL A 223 0.67 -10.06 8.39
C VAL A 223 1.39 -8.83 7.85
N ILE A 224 0.68 -8.00 7.09
CA ILE A 224 1.17 -6.70 6.67
C ILE A 224 0.20 -5.62 7.10
N ASN A 225 0.73 -4.41 7.30
CA ASN A 225 -0.07 -3.21 7.45
C ASN A 225 0.29 -2.26 6.30
N MET A 226 -0.58 -2.22 5.30
CA MET A 226 -0.41 -1.40 4.10
C MET A 226 -0.14 0.09 4.41
N ARG A 227 -0.77 0.69 5.42
CA ARG A 227 -0.54 2.11 5.75
C ARG A 227 0.82 2.34 6.38
N GLN A 228 1.29 1.41 7.22
CA GLN A 228 2.64 1.48 7.78
C GLN A 228 3.70 1.28 6.71
N MET A 229 3.48 0.35 5.78
CA MET A 229 4.34 0.20 4.60
C MET A 229 4.37 1.50 3.78
N ALA A 230 3.20 2.13 3.57
CA ALA A 230 3.07 3.44 2.94
C ALA A 230 3.86 4.54 3.65
N ALA A 231 3.79 4.61 4.97
CA ALA A 231 4.50 5.63 5.74
C ALA A 231 6.03 5.38 5.68
N ARG A 232 6.44 4.11 5.78
CA ARG A 232 7.85 3.69 5.63
C ARG A 232 8.41 4.09 4.28
N TRP A 233 7.74 3.74 3.19
CA TRP A 233 8.16 4.11 1.83
C TRP A 233 8.20 5.62 1.64
N LEU A 234 7.17 6.34 2.10
CA LEU A 234 7.11 7.79 1.94
C LEU A 234 8.32 8.47 2.58
N LEU A 235 8.70 8.09 3.80
CA LEU A 235 9.90 8.65 4.42
C LEU A 235 11.19 8.11 3.78
N ALA A 236 11.23 6.85 3.35
CA ALA A 236 12.40 6.30 2.67
C ALA A 236 12.69 6.98 1.31
N GLN A 237 11.67 7.52 0.64
CA GLN A 237 11.83 8.21 -0.65
C GLN A 237 11.84 9.73 -0.51
N HIS A 238 11.03 10.25 0.40
CA HIS A 238 10.69 11.66 0.52
C HIS A 238 10.77 12.16 1.97
N GLY A 239 11.56 11.53 2.84
CA GLY A 239 11.80 11.98 4.19
C GLY A 239 12.65 13.26 4.28
N PRO A 240 12.65 13.95 5.44
CA PRO A 240 13.48 15.12 5.70
C PRO A 240 14.97 14.93 5.37
N ASP A 241 15.56 13.78 5.67
CA ASP A 241 16.96 13.46 5.37
C ASP A 241 17.29 13.44 3.88
N ARG A 242 16.28 13.27 3.02
CA ARG A 242 16.41 13.26 1.55
C ARG A 242 16.06 14.59 0.93
N VAL A 243 14.91 15.14 1.30
CA VAL A 243 14.38 16.36 0.68
C VAL A 243 15.10 17.60 1.20
N LEU A 244 15.53 17.59 2.47
CA LEU A 244 16.26 18.69 3.10
C LEU A 244 17.75 18.39 3.25
N ILE A 245 18.29 17.41 2.52
CA ILE A 245 19.61 16.80 2.74
C ILE A 245 20.76 17.80 2.91
N ASN A 246 20.74 18.91 2.16
CA ASN A 246 21.79 19.94 2.19
C ASN A 246 21.71 20.88 3.41
N ALA A 247 20.61 20.84 4.16
CA ALA A 247 20.29 21.78 5.23
C ALA A 247 20.12 21.12 6.61
N VAL A 248 19.66 19.86 6.68
CA VAL A 248 19.33 19.19 7.95
C VAL A 248 20.47 19.24 8.97
N SER A 249 21.71 19.05 8.55
CA SER A 249 22.87 19.07 9.45
C SER A 249 23.13 20.42 10.14
N LYS A 250 22.54 21.50 9.63
CA LYS A 250 22.67 22.87 10.14
C LYS A 250 21.41 23.36 10.85
N MET A 251 20.33 22.59 10.80
CA MET A 251 19.05 22.95 11.39
C MET A 251 19.09 22.79 12.92
N ARG A 252 18.39 23.69 13.61
CA ARG A 252 18.18 23.57 15.06
C ARG A 252 17.02 22.63 15.40
N GLU A 253 16.03 22.62 14.52
CA GLU A 253 14.73 21.94 14.62
C GLU A 253 14.26 21.71 13.19
N ILE A 254 13.48 20.67 12.93
CA ILE A 254 12.78 20.46 11.66
C ILE A 254 11.28 20.63 11.92
N ARG A 255 10.65 21.54 11.17
CA ARG A 255 9.23 21.86 11.27
C ARG A 255 8.48 21.29 10.08
N ILE A 256 7.57 20.37 10.36
CA ILE A 256 6.74 19.70 9.36
C ILE A 256 5.31 20.18 9.51
N LEU A 257 4.68 20.61 8.41
CA LEU A 257 3.26 20.89 8.35
C LEU A 257 2.55 19.73 7.66
N LEU A 258 1.67 19.04 8.38
CA LEU A 258 0.85 17.94 7.89
C LEU A 258 -0.56 18.47 7.61
N LEU A 259 -0.95 18.50 6.34
CA LEU A 259 -2.21 19.07 5.88
C LEU A 259 -3.21 17.98 5.50
N GLY A 260 -4.46 18.14 5.95
CA GLY A 260 -5.56 17.22 5.65
C GLY A 260 -5.97 16.36 6.84
N ASN A 261 -6.79 15.35 6.58
CA ASN A 261 -7.46 14.53 7.58
C ASN A 261 -7.51 13.03 7.19
N HIS A 262 -6.61 12.57 6.32
CA HIS A 262 -6.57 11.17 5.91
C HIS A 262 -6.00 10.25 7.00
N ASP A 263 -6.52 9.02 7.12
CA ASP A 263 -6.11 8.00 8.11
C ASP A 263 -4.61 7.66 8.10
N PHE A 264 -4.00 7.66 6.92
CA PHE A 264 -2.55 7.59 6.71
C PHE A 264 -1.71 8.55 7.57
N SER A 265 -2.26 9.72 7.92
CA SER A 265 -1.56 10.74 8.70
C SER A 265 -1.07 10.21 10.06
N ASP A 266 -1.82 9.31 10.69
CA ASP A 266 -1.45 8.76 12.00
C ASP A 266 -0.29 7.77 11.87
N ASP A 267 -0.31 6.92 10.84
CA ASP A 267 0.80 6.00 10.55
C ASP A 267 2.07 6.77 10.14
N LEU A 268 1.94 7.88 9.41
CA LEU A 268 3.04 8.80 9.12
C LEU A 268 3.61 9.45 10.39
N MET A 269 2.74 9.90 11.30
CA MET A 269 3.14 10.46 12.59
C MET A 269 3.91 9.45 13.45
N LEU A 270 3.38 8.22 13.57
CA LEU A 270 4.06 7.14 14.28
C LEU A 270 5.41 6.79 13.63
N ARG A 271 5.49 6.81 12.30
CA ARG A 271 6.75 6.56 11.59
C ARG A 271 7.77 7.68 11.82
N LEU A 272 7.34 8.93 11.78
CA LEU A 272 8.17 10.09 12.12
C LEU A 272 8.63 10.03 13.58
N ALA A 273 7.80 9.59 14.51
CA ALA A 273 8.21 9.39 15.90
C ALA A 273 9.29 8.29 16.02
N ARG A 274 9.19 7.19 15.27
CA ARG A 274 10.18 6.08 15.31
C ARG A 274 11.51 6.43 14.66
N LEU A 275 11.49 7.13 13.53
CA LEU A 275 12.67 7.32 12.67
C LEU A 275 13.13 8.78 12.53
N GLY A 276 12.34 9.75 12.98
CA GLY A 276 12.56 11.18 12.80
C GLY A 276 13.69 11.78 13.65
N HIS A 277 14.76 11.03 13.88
CA HIS A 277 15.92 11.44 14.68
C HIS A 277 17.06 11.83 13.74
N TYR A 278 17.11 13.11 13.40
CA TYR A 278 18.03 13.68 12.39
C TYR A 278 19.26 14.37 13.00
N GLY A 279 19.47 14.23 14.32
CA GLY A 279 20.59 14.85 15.04
C GLY A 279 20.49 16.36 15.14
N THR A 280 19.26 16.88 15.13
CA THR A 280 18.97 18.27 15.44
C THR A 280 18.96 18.47 16.97
N PRO A 281 19.37 19.65 17.49
CA PRO A 281 19.32 19.95 18.93
C PRO A 281 17.92 19.89 19.56
N GLN A 282 16.87 20.11 18.77
CA GLN A 282 15.48 19.96 19.19
C GLN A 282 14.83 18.78 18.48
N PRO A 283 13.85 18.11 19.10
CA PRO A 283 13.06 17.09 18.42
C PRO A 283 12.29 17.70 17.25
N ILE A 284 11.81 16.87 16.34
CA ILE A 284 10.97 17.33 15.24
C ILE A 284 9.68 17.96 15.78
N HIS A 285 9.23 19.00 15.08
CA HIS A 285 7.95 19.65 15.35
C HIS A 285 6.98 19.37 14.22
N VAL A 286 5.82 18.80 14.52
CA VAL A 286 4.76 18.59 13.55
C VAL A 286 3.55 19.43 13.91
N THR A 287 3.09 20.24 12.95
CA THR A 287 1.79 20.91 13.02
C THR A 287 0.80 20.15 12.14
N MET A 288 -0.23 19.57 12.74
CA MET A 288 -1.37 18.99 12.04
C MET A 288 -2.39 20.09 11.73
N ALA A 289 -2.82 20.22 10.48
CA ALA A 289 -3.81 21.22 10.11
C ALA A 289 -4.81 20.67 9.09
N GLY A 290 -6.08 20.68 9.46
CA GLY A 290 -7.18 20.18 8.64
C GLY A 290 -8.50 20.22 9.39
N PRO A 291 -9.57 19.69 8.80
CA PRO A 291 -10.82 19.48 9.51
C PRO A 291 -10.60 18.54 10.70
N GLN A 292 -11.01 18.95 11.91
CA GLN A 292 -10.94 18.15 13.14
C GLN A 292 -9.52 17.69 13.54
N ALA A 293 -8.49 18.46 13.16
CA ALA A 293 -7.11 18.15 13.50
C ALA A 293 -6.87 18.14 15.02
N GLU A 294 -7.52 19.03 15.77
CA GLU A 294 -7.41 19.09 17.23
C GLU A 294 -7.98 17.83 17.89
N SER A 295 -9.22 17.46 17.53
CA SER A 295 -9.86 16.22 18.00
C SER A 295 -9.05 14.97 17.63
N ARG A 296 -8.43 14.96 16.45
CA ARG A 296 -7.59 13.86 15.98
C ARG A 296 -6.30 13.74 16.79
N LEU A 297 -5.65 14.87 17.10
CA LEU A 297 -4.48 14.89 17.98
C LEU A 297 -4.83 14.44 19.40
N GLU A 298 -5.98 14.85 19.94
CA GLU A 298 -6.47 14.36 21.23
C GLU A 298 -6.63 12.84 21.23
N TRP A 299 -7.27 12.27 20.20
CA TRP A 299 -7.43 10.83 20.06
C TRP A 299 -6.08 10.09 19.94
N LEU A 300 -5.19 10.61 19.10
CA LEU A 300 -3.85 10.03 18.92
C LEU A 300 -3.03 10.09 20.22
N SER A 301 -3.14 11.17 20.98
CA SER A 301 -2.47 11.35 22.27
C SER A 301 -3.02 10.41 23.35
N MET A 302 -4.32 10.13 23.34
CA MET A 302 -4.91 9.13 24.25
C MET A 302 -4.40 7.71 23.93
N ARG A 303 -4.25 7.37 22.65
CA ARG A 303 -3.79 6.06 22.21
C ARG A 303 -2.28 5.88 22.34
N HIS A 304 -1.51 6.95 22.12
CA HIS A 304 -0.05 6.97 22.15
C HIS A 304 0.47 8.16 22.97
N PRO A 305 0.30 8.17 24.30
CA PRO A 305 0.66 9.31 25.15
C PRO A 305 2.16 9.67 25.06
N ILE A 306 3.01 8.67 24.79
CA ILE A 306 4.45 8.86 24.70
C ILE A 306 4.91 9.67 23.48
N LEU A 307 4.03 9.94 22.51
CA LEU A 307 4.40 10.77 21.36
C LEU A 307 4.88 12.15 21.79
N SER A 308 4.32 12.69 22.86
CA SER A 308 4.72 14.00 23.42
C SER A 308 6.12 14.01 24.05
N ASP A 309 6.64 12.84 24.47
CA ASP A 309 8.01 12.72 24.98
C ASP A 309 9.05 12.57 23.85
N ILE A 310 8.61 12.14 22.66
CA ILE A 310 9.48 11.86 21.50
C ILE A 310 9.56 13.07 20.56
N MET A 311 8.44 13.75 20.34
CA MET A 311 8.33 14.84 19.37
C MET A 311 7.35 15.94 19.81
N SER A 312 7.55 17.15 19.29
CA SER A 312 6.60 18.24 19.53
C SER A 312 5.46 18.16 18.51
N ILE A 313 4.22 18.15 18.98
CA ILE A 313 3.03 18.08 18.11
C ILE A 313 2.07 19.21 18.47
N THR A 314 1.59 19.92 17.44
CA THR A 314 0.51 20.91 17.56
C THR A 314 -0.56 20.60 16.54
N ALA A 315 -1.81 20.96 16.83
CA ALA A 315 -2.91 20.83 15.89
C ALA A 315 -3.63 22.16 15.72
N LYS A 316 -4.25 22.34 14.55
CA LYS A 316 -5.05 23.52 14.24
C LYS A 316 -6.19 23.16 13.33
N ASP A 317 -7.40 23.35 13.83
CA ASP A 317 -8.59 23.19 13.02
C ASP A 317 -8.65 24.27 11.94
N ILE A 318 -8.67 23.82 10.68
CA ILE A 318 -8.76 24.70 9.53
C ILE A 318 -9.52 24.03 8.40
N GLU A 319 -10.54 24.73 7.91
CA GLU A 319 -11.14 24.43 6.62
C GLU A 319 -10.44 25.29 5.57
N LEU A 320 -9.56 24.67 4.81
CA LEU A 320 -8.84 25.37 3.76
C LEU A 320 -9.68 25.47 2.50
N SER A 321 -10.02 26.70 2.12
CA SER A 321 -10.61 27.02 0.84
C SER A 321 -9.59 27.74 0.00
N PHE A 322 -9.37 27.30 -1.25
CA PHE A 322 -8.53 28.03 -2.20
C PHE A 322 -9.01 29.47 -2.41
N LEU A 323 -10.29 29.77 -2.14
CA LEU A 323 -10.86 31.11 -2.22
C LEU A 323 -10.32 32.06 -1.12
N SER A 324 -9.80 31.53 -0.01
CA SER A 324 -9.23 32.31 1.10
C SER A 324 -7.72 32.12 1.23
N ALA A 325 -6.96 32.83 0.39
CA ALA A 325 -5.49 32.82 0.45
C ALA A 325 -4.95 33.34 1.80
N GLN A 326 -5.69 34.23 2.47
CA GLN A 326 -5.28 34.80 3.77
C GLN A 326 -5.18 33.75 4.88
N THR A 327 -6.12 32.80 4.94
CA THR A 327 -6.08 31.74 5.98
C THR A 327 -4.87 30.83 5.77
N THR A 328 -4.62 30.43 4.52
CA THR A 328 -3.44 29.63 4.14
C THR A 328 -2.13 30.35 4.48
N GLN A 329 -2.02 31.64 4.13
CA GLN A 329 -0.83 32.43 4.43
C GLN A 329 -0.61 32.58 5.94
N LYS A 330 -1.67 32.81 6.73
CA LYS A 330 -1.58 32.85 8.19
C LYS A 330 -1.07 31.52 8.77
N LEU A 331 -1.57 30.39 8.26
CA LEU A 331 -1.11 29.06 8.69
C LEU A 331 0.39 28.90 8.42
N ILE A 332 0.82 29.08 7.17
CA ILE A 332 2.23 28.94 6.76
C ILE A 332 3.14 29.88 7.55
N ASN A 333 2.73 31.14 7.75
CA ASN A 333 3.53 32.08 8.54
C ASN A 333 3.62 31.70 10.02
N SER A 334 2.55 31.15 10.58
CA SER A 334 2.53 30.74 11.99
C SER A 334 3.31 29.45 12.26
N SER A 335 3.25 28.47 11.34
CA SER A 335 3.98 27.20 11.48
C SER A 335 5.43 27.30 10.99
N ASN A 336 5.70 28.20 10.03
CA ASN A 336 7.01 28.36 9.38
C ASN A 336 7.67 27.01 9.02
N PRO A 337 7.03 26.21 8.15
CA PRO A 337 7.44 24.84 7.92
C PRO A 337 8.69 24.75 7.04
N ASP A 338 9.60 23.85 7.40
CA ASP A 338 10.72 23.41 6.57
C ASP A 338 10.25 22.40 5.50
N MET A 339 9.12 21.74 5.73
CA MET A 339 8.54 20.75 4.82
C MET A 339 7.02 20.64 5.02
N ILE A 340 6.29 20.36 3.93
CA ILE A 340 4.84 20.15 3.96
C ILE A 340 4.52 18.75 3.43
N TYR A 341 3.65 18.02 4.12
CA TYR A 341 2.96 16.85 3.59
C TYR A 341 1.48 17.16 3.44
N VAL A 342 0.91 16.89 2.27
CA VAL A 342 -0.54 16.95 2.03
C VAL A 342 -1.08 15.53 2.02
N CYS A 343 -1.89 15.19 3.01
CA CYS A 343 -2.54 13.90 3.20
C CYS A 343 -4.05 14.14 3.40
N ALA A 344 -4.74 14.45 2.30
CA ALA A 344 -6.17 14.76 2.32
C ALA A 344 -7.03 13.50 2.17
N ALA A 345 -8.28 13.55 2.68
CA ALA A 345 -9.18 12.39 2.68
C ALA A 345 -9.47 11.84 1.27
N ASP A 346 -9.56 12.70 0.26
CA ASP A 346 -9.88 12.30 -1.11
C ASP A 346 -9.15 13.17 -2.16
N THR A 347 -9.36 12.84 -3.43
CA THR A 347 -8.78 13.59 -4.57
C THR A 347 -9.25 15.05 -4.64
N GLU A 348 -10.50 15.33 -4.28
CA GLU A 348 -11.07 16.69 -4.33
C GLU A 348 -10.43 17.59 -3.27
N ALA A 349 -10.35 17.11 -2.03
CA ALA A 349 -9.66 17.78 -0.94
C ALA A 349 -8.19 18.02 -1.32
N THR A 350 -7.50 17.01 -1.88
CA THR A 350 -6.12 17.15 -2.36
C THR A 350 -5.97 18.29 -3.37
N LEU A 351 -6.91 18.43 -4.32
CA LEU A 351 -6.95 19.54 -5.27
C LEU A 351 -7.09 20.89 -4.57
N ILE A 352 -7.99 20.98 -3.58
CA ILE A 352 -8.24 22.22 -2.83
C ILE A 352 -6.97 22.66 -2.07
N TRP A 353 -6.36 21.74 -1.33
CA TRP A 353 -5.11 21.98 -0.59
C TRP A 353 -3.98 22.43 -1.52
N THR A 354 -3.78 21.68 -2.60
CA THR A 354 -2.72 21.95 -3.58
C THR A 354 -2.93 23.31 -4.26
N LYS A 355 -4.16 23.66 -4.63
CA LYS A 355 -4.46 24.98 -5.23
C LYS A 355 -4.32 26.13 -4.24
N ALA A 356 -4.64 25.92 -2.96
CA ALA A 356 -4.42 26.92 -1.92
C ALA A 356 -2.92 27.19 -1.74
N LEU A 357 -2.10 26.14 -1.65
CA LEU A 357 -0.65 26.24 -1.57
C LEU A 357 0.00 26.87 -2.81
N ALA A 358 -0.47 26.50 -4.00
CA ALA A 358 0.07 26.98 -5.29
C ALA A 358 -0.03 28.50 -5.48
N ARG A 359 -0.85 29.19 -4.68
CA ARG A 359 -1.04 30.65 -4.70
C ARG A 359 -0.05 31.40 -3.81
N LEU A 360 0.75 30.70 -3.01
CA LEU A 360 1.66 31.29 -2.04
C LEU A 360 3.13 31.18 -2.51
N PRO A 361 4.00 32.14 -2.13
CA PRO A 361 5.44 32.00 -2.31
C PRO A 361 5.99 31.03 -1.26
N LEU A 362 5.94 29.73 -1.56
CA LEU A 362 6.49 28.69 -0.71
C LEU A 362 8.01 28.62 -0.84
N ASN A 363 8.70 28.59 0.31
CA ASN A 363 10.17 28.46 0.38
C ASN A 363 10.61 27.05 0.80
N CYS A 364 9.65 26.12 0.92
CA CYS A 364 9.87 24.76 1.38
C CYS A 364 9.21 23.76 0.42
N PRO A 365 9.74 22.53 0.34
CA PRO A 365 9.14 21.44 -0.42
C PRO A 365 7.76 21.05 0.14
N ALA A 366 6.83 20.74 -0.76
CA ALA A 366 5.53 20.16 -0.45
C ALA A 366 5.35 18.82 -1.16
N ILE A 367 5.22 17.76 -0.36
CA ILE A 367 4.95 16.40 -0.84
C ILE A 367 3.45 16.18 -0.82
N ILE A 368 2.86 16.00 -2.00
CA ILE A 368 1.42 15.87 -2.18
C ILE A 368 1.11 14.38 -2.32
N CYS A 369 0.54 13.80 -1.27
CA CYS A 369 0.20 12.38 -1.23
C CYS A 369 -1.18 12.18 -1.86
N GLN A 370 -1.22 11.41 -2.95
CA GLN A 370 -2.44 11.02 -3.62
C GLN A 370 -2.67 9.52 -3.40
N PHE A 371 -3.86 9.15 -2.90
CA PHE A 371 -4.18 7.76 -2.58
C PHE A 371 -4.95 7.03 -3.68
N SER A 372 -5.26 7.73 -4.79
CA SER A 372 -5.96 7.18 -5.95
C SER A 372 -5.46 7.77 -7.28
N ASP A 373 -5.11 6.93 -8.26
CA ASP A 373 -4.77 7.38 -9.64
C ASP A 373 -6.05 7.61 -10.49
N THR A 374 -6.73 8.71 -10.21
CA THR A 374 -7.88 9.15 -11.02
C THR A 374 -7.46 10.11 -12.14
N VAL A 375 -8.35 10.31 -13.12
CA VAL A 375 -8.17 11.35 -14.15
C VAL A 375 -8.03 12.73 -13.51
N LEU A 376 -8.74 12.98 -12.40
CA LEU A 376 -8.64 14.22 -11.66
C LEU A 376 -7.24 14.37 -11.04
N ALA A 377 -6.73 13.35 -10.35
CA ALA A 377 -5.38 13.34 -9.78
C ALA A 377 -4.30 13.74 -10.80
N ARG A 378 -4.26 13.03 -11.95
CA ARG A 378 -3.34 13.35 -13.06
C ARG A 378 -3.49 14.76 -13.61
N ARG A 379 -4.72 15.29 -13.61
CA ARG A 379 -4.97 16.68 -14.04
C ARG A 379 -4.45 17.68 -13.01
N ILE A 380 -4.59 17.42 -11.71
CA ILE A 380 -4.04 18.27 -10.64
C ILE A 380 -2.52 18.35 -10.78
N GLU A 381 -1.87 17.19 -10.92
CA GLU A 381 -0.43 17.09 -11.11
C GLU A 381 0.04 17.88 -12.34
N SER A 382 -0.61 17.68 -13.49
CA SER A 382 -0.31 18.43 -14.71
C SER A 382 -0.50 19.94 -14.54
N LEU A 383 -1.54 20.38 -13.82
CA LEU A 383 -1.81 21.80 -13.54
C LEU A 383 -0.77 22.45 -12.62
N CYS A 384 -0.02 21.65 -11.87
CA CYS A 384 0.99 22.09 -10.91
C CYS A 384 2.41 21.72 -11.32
N ALA A 385 2.61 21.20 -12.54
CA ALA A 385 3.92 20.75 -13.04
C ALA A 385 4.97 21.88 -13.09
N SER A 386 4.55 23.15 -13.16
CA SER A 386 5.44 24.32 -13.12
C SER A 386 5.92 24.69 -11.72
N HIS A 387 5.33 24.12 -10.66
CA HIS A 387 5.69 24.44 -9.28
C HIS A 387 6.89 23.61 -8.84
N THR A 388 8.06 24.25 -8.74
CA THR A 388 9.34 23.59 -8.42
C THR A 388 9.41 22.95 -7.03
N HIS A 389 8.54 23.40 -6.11
CA HIS A 389 8.49 22.89 -4.75
C HIS A 389 7.52 21.72 -4.56
N PHE A 390 6.69 21.40 -5.56
CA PHE A 390 5.66 20.38 -5.45
C PHE A 390 6.17 19.04 -5.96
N LYS A 391 5.95 17.99 -5.17
CA LYS A 391 6.21 16.62 -5.57
C LYS A 391 4.97 15.77 -5.30
N PHE A 392 4.32 15.31 -6.37
CA PHE A 392 3.24 14.34 -6.27
C PHE A 392 3.82 12.95 -6.08
N VAL A 393 3.19 12.18 -5.20
CA VAL A 393 3.55 10.81 -4.84
C VAL A 393 2.28 9.99 -4.64
N TYR A 394 2.34 8.69 -4.91
CA TYR A 394 1.20 7.80 -4.81
C TYR A 394 1.52 6.66 -3.84
N PRO A 395 1.44 6.89 -2.51
CA PRO A 395 2.00 5.97 -1.53
C PRO A 395 1.46 4.54 -1.61
N LEU A 396 0.23 4.35 -2.11
CA LEU A 396 -0.36 3.02 -2.27
C LEU A 396 0.08 2.36 -3.59
N ASP A 397 0.01 3.09 -4.70
CA ASP A 397 0.35 2.55 -6.02
C ASP A 397 1.85 2.24 -6.16
N ASP A 398 2.71 3.08 -5.58
CA ASP A 398 4.17 2.93 -5.64
C ASP A 398 4.70 1.78 -4.76
N ILE A 399 3.88 1.23 -3.85
CA ILE A 399 4.27 0.15 -2.93
C ILE A 399 3.64 -1.18 -3.29
N PHE A 400 2.43 -1.20 -3.83
CA PHE A 400 1.73 -2.47 -4.08
C PHE A 400 2.15 -3.14 -5.38
N SER A 401 3.38 -2.91 -5.81
CA SER A 401 4.03 -3.74 -6.80
C SER A 401 4.25 -5.16 -6.23
N PHE A 402 4.16 -6.14 -7.13
CA PHE A 402 4.33 -7.55 -6.79
C PHE A 402 5.67 -7.83 -6.08
N ASP A 403 6.73 -7.10 -6.43
CA ASP A 403 8.07 -7.31 -5.88
C ASP A 403 8.16 -6.81 -4.43
N GLU A 404 7.62 -5.65 -4.12
CA GLU A 404 7.54 -5.07 -2.77
C GLU A 404 6.65 -5.91 -1.86
N LEU A 405 5.53 -6.40 -2.39
CA LEU A 405 4.71 -7.35 -1.67
C LEU A 405 5.50 -8.65 -1.49
N PHE A 406 5.83 -9.43 -2.52
CA PHE A 406 6.30 -10.82 -2.36
C PHE A 406 7.80 -11.06 -2.26
N ASN A 407 8.65 -10.18 -2.79
CA ASN A 407 10.10 -10.42 -2.89
C ASN A 407 10.93 -9.75 -1.79
N THR A 408 10.30 -9.26 -0.72
CA THR A 408 10.98 -8.69 0.46
C THR A 408 11.99 -7.60 0.11
N THR A 409 11.79 -6.87 -1.00
CA THR A 409 12.77 -5.89 -1.51
C THR A 409 13.11 -4.82 -0.47
N GLN A 410 12.11 -4.39 0.32
CA GLN A 410 12.31 -3.45 1.43
C GLN A 410 13.05 -4.04 2.64
N ASP A 411 13.15 -5.36 2.72
CA ASP A 411 13.79 -6.05 3.84
C ASP A 411 15.21 -6.51 3.50
N GLN A 412 15.64 -6.41 2.24
CA GLN A 412 16.98 -6.86 1.81
C GLN A 412 18.09 -6.25 2.67
N LEU A 413 18.03 -4.94 2.93
CA LEU A 413 19.01 -4.28 3.80
C LEU A 413 18.93 -4.81 5.25
N ALA A 414 17.73 -5.01 5.79
CA ALA A 414 17.53 -5.55 7.13
C ALA A 414 18.02 -7.00 7.27
N MET A 415 17.77 -7.83 6.25
CA MET A 415 18.27 -9.20 6.15
C MET A 415 19.79 -9.24 6.11
N LEU A 416 20.40 -8.36 5.32
CA LEU A 416 21.86 -8.22 5.23
C LEU A 416 22.46 -7.82 6.59
N ILE A 417 21.89 -6.82 7.25
CA ILE A 417 22.34 -6.40 8.60
C ILE A 417 22.17 -7.53 9.62
N HIS A 418 21.05 -8.24 9.60
CA HIS A 418 20.81 -9.40 10.49
C HIS A 418 21.82 -10.52 10.25
N ASN A 419 22.09 -10.86 8.98
CA ASN A 419 23.07 -11.89 8.64
C ASN A 419 24.49 -11.52 9.07
N HIS A 420 24.86 -10.24 8.96
CA HIS A 420 26.13 -9.74 9.50
C HIS A 420 26.17 -9.88 11.02
N TYR A 421 25.09 -9.52 11.72
CA TYR A 421 24.97 -9.71 13.16
C TYR A 421 25.14 -11.17 13.55
N VAL A 422 24.40 -12.09 12.92
CA VAL A 422 24.50 -13.54 13.18
C VAL A 422 25.92 -14.05 12.99
N ALA A 423 26.57 -13.70 11.87
CA ALA A 423 27.96 -14.09 11.61
C ALA A 423 28.91 -13.57 12.71
N SER A 424 28.80 -12.29 13.07
CA SER A 424 29.65 -11.67 14.09
C SER A 424 29.50 -12.28 15.48
N GLN A 425 28.29 -12.65 15.89
CA GLN A 425 28.04 -13.26 17.20
C GLN A 425 28.50 -14.72 17.24
N ILE A 426 28.32 -15.46 16.15
CA ILE A 426 28.86 -16.83 16.04
C ILE A 426 30.38 -16.81 16.11
N ASP A 427 31.04 -15.88 15.40
CA ASP A 427 32.49 -15.70 15.47
C ASP A 427 32.97 -15.28 16.87
N ALA A 428 32.14 -14.55 17.62
CA ALA A 428 32.37 -14.19 19.02
C ALA A 428 32.10 -15.35 20.01
N GLY A 429 31.59 -16.50 19.53
CA GLY A 429 31.38 -17.72 20.31
C GLY A 429 29.96 -17.92 20.86
N ASP A 430 28.99 -17.09 20.45
CA ASP A 430 27.59 -17.29 20.82
C ASP A 430 26.93 -18.43 20.02
N THR A 431 25.85 -18.97 20.59
CA THR A 431 25.08 -20.08 20.00
C THR A 431 23.58 -19.80 20.08
N PRO A 432 22.75 -20.44 19.25
CA PRO A 432 21.29 -20.27 19.35
C PRO A 432 20.72 -20.62 20.74
N GLY A 433 21.44 -21.39 21.56
CA GLY A 433 21.06 -21.73 22.93
C GLY A 433 21.24 -20.59 23.94
N ASN A 434 22.20 -19.68 23.73
CA ASN A 434 22.40 -18.51 24.61
C ASN A 434 21.82 -17.21 24.01
N ASN A 435 21.62 -17.16 22.70
CA ASN A 435 21.03 -16.04 21.98
C ASN A 435 20.05 -16.55 20.92
N THR A 436 18.76 -16.45 21.23
CA THR A 436 17.67 -16.96 20.38
C THR A 436 17.51 -16.19 19.06
N SER A 437 18.16 -15.03 18.91
CA SER A 437 18.13 -14.25 17.68
C SER A 437 19.13 -14.79 16.63
N LEU A 438 19.97 -15.76 16.98
CA LEU A 438 20.93 -16.40 16.06
C LEU A 438 20.27 -17.47 15.19
N ILE A 439 19.17 -17.10 14.54
CA ILE A 439 18.38 -17.94 13.65
C ILE A 439 18.25 -17.30 12.26
N ASN A 440 17.81 -18.08 11.29
CA ASN A 440 17.58 -17.59 9.93
C ASN A 440 16.52 -16.49 9.94
N TRP A 441 16.67 -15.47 9.08
CA TRP A 441 15.67 -14.42 8.88
C TRP A 441 14.26 -14.97 8.72
N ALA A 442 14.06 -16.05 7.95
CA ALA A 442 12.74 -16.65 7.75
C ALA A 442 12.06 -17.05 9.07
N GLU A 443 12.84 -17.57 10.02
CA GLU A 443 12.40 -18.06 11.34
C GLU A 443 12.33 -16.96 12.40
N LEU A 444 12.80 -15.75 12.08
CA LEU A 444 12.81 -14.63 13.01
C LEU A 444 11.36 -14.16 13.27
N PRO A 445 10.97 -13.94 14.54
CA PRO A 445 9.69 -13.32 14.88
C PRO A 445 9.51 -11.98 14.16
N GLU A 446 8.29 -11.68 13.72
CA GLU A 446 8.03 -10.46 12.94
C GLU A 446 8.35 -9.18 13.71
N THR A 447 8.20 -9.18 15.03
CA THR A 447 8.59 -8.06 15.90
C THR A 447 10.09 -7.77 15.83
N LEU A 448 10.94 -8.80 15.73
CA LEU A 448 12.39 -8.64 15.56
C LEU A 448 12.75 -8.28 14.12
N LYS A 449 12.01 -8.80 13.12
CA LYS A 449 12.15 -8.36 11.73
C LYS A 449 11.85 -6.87 11.60
N ASP A 450 10.79 -6.37 12.25
CA ASP A 450 10.45 -4.95 12.25
C ASP A 450 11.53 -4.08 12.92
N ALA A 451 12.07 -4.52 14.05
CA ALA A 451 13.20 -3.85 14.69
C ALA A 451 14.42 -3.75 13.75
N ASN A 452 14.75 -4.84 13.05
CA ASN A 452 15.83 -4.86 12.05
C ASN A 452 15.53 -3.95 10.85
N ARG A 453 14.28 -3.88 10.38
CA ARG A 453 13.84 -2.93 9.33
C ARG A 453 14.01 -1.48 9.78
N ASN A 454 13.64 -1.16 11.01
CA ASN A 454 13.79 0.18 11.57
C ASN A 454 15.27 0.58 11.69
N GLN A 455 16.14 -0.36 12.11
CA GLN A 455 17.59 -0.15 12.14
C GLN A 455 18.16 0.07 10.73
N ALA A 456 17.75 -0.74 9.76
CA ALA A 456 18.16 -0.62 8.36
C ALA A 456 17.78 0.73 7.75
N ASP A 457 16.56 1.19 7.99
CA ASP A 457 16.09 2.46 7.48
C ASP A 457 16.81 3.65 8.14
N HIS A 458 17.06 3.58 9.45
CA HIS A 458 17.80 4.65 10.14
C HIS A 458 19.29 4.68 9.80
N LEU A 459 19.88 3.53 9.44
CA LEU A 459 21.24 3.49 8.89
C LEU A 459 21.37 4.40 7.66
N GLN A 460 20.39 4.38 6.76
CA GLN A 460 20.35 5.26 5.60
C GLN A 460 20.29 6.74 6.02
N ILE A 461 19.43 7.08 6.98
CA ILE A 461 19.31 8.44 7.54
C ILE A 461 20.67 8.89 8.09
N LYS A 462 21.34 8.09 8.91
CA LYS A 462 22.67 8.42 9.47
C LYS A 462 23.68 8.71 8.36
N CYS A 463 23.71 7.90 7.30
CA CYS A 463 24.63 8.10 6.18
C CYS A 463 24.32 9.39 5.39
N HIS A 464 23.05 9.70 5.12
CA HIS A 464 22.64 10.94 4.45
C HIS A 464 22.99 12.17 5.30
N ILE A 465 22.73 12.12 6.61
CA ILE A 465 23.00 13.22 7.53
C ILE A 465 24.50 13.49 7.67
N LEU A 466 25.31 12.44 7.63
CA LEU A 466 26.76 12.53 7.76
C LEU A 466 27.41 13.08 6.47
N THR A 467 26.93 12.65 5.30
CA THR A 467 27.56 12.98 4.01
C THR A 467 26.92 14.17 3.29
N GLY A 468 25.68 14.50 3.61
CA GLY A 468 24.87 15.45 2.84
C GLY A 468 24.54 14.93 1.43
N SER A 469 24.60 13.62 1.19
CA SER A 469 24.36 13.00 -0.12
C SER A 469 23.52 11.74 -0.01
N ILE A 470 22.64 11.52 -1.00
CA ILE A 470 21.86 10.29 -1.13
C ILE A 470 22.76 9.11 -1.55
N GLN A 471 23.83 9.41 -2.29
CA GLN A 471 24.83 8.43 -2.70
C GLN A 471 26.11 8.64 -1.89
N TYR A 472 26.58 7.59 -1.25
CA TYR A 472 27.75 7.60 -0.39
C TYR A 472 28.54 6.30 -0.55
N THR A 473 29.80 6.35 -0.14
CA THR A 473 30.73 5.21 -0.12
C THR A 473 31.17 4.93 1.32
N PRO A 474 31.55 3.69 1.67
CA PRO A 474 32.08 3.37 2.99
C PRO A 474 33.24 4.27 3.40
N GLU A 475 34.11 4.64 2.46
CA GLU A 475 35.28 5.52 2.70
C GLU A 475 34.87 6.95 3.06
N GLN A 476 33.82 7.49 2.42
CA GLN A 476 33.28 8.81 2.78
C GLN A 476 32.69 8.80 4.18
N ILE A 477 32.00 7.73 4.56
CA ILE A 477 31.43 7.57 5.91
C ILE A 477 32.56 7.44 6.93
N GLU A 478 33.56 6.60 6.69
CA GLU A 478 34.73 6.44 7.55
C GLU A 478 35.48 7.76 7.74
N HIS A 479 35.70 8.53 6.67
CA HIS A 479 36.34 9.83 6.76
C HIS A 479 35.52 10.82 7.59
N ALA A 480 34.20 10.89 7.39
CA ALA A 480 33.35 11.80 8.13
C ALA A 480 33.24 11.45 9.63
N LEU A 481 33.34 10.16 9.98
CA LEU A 481 33.37 9.69 11.38
C LEU A 481 34.69 10.01 12.10
N GLN A 482 35.74 10.46 11.39
CA GLN A 482 36.97 10.93 12.03
C GLN A 482 36.76 12.23 12.82
N ASP A 483 35.69 13.00 12.54
CA ASP A 483 35.28 14.12 13.39
C ASP A 483 34.57 13.58 14.65
N PRO A 484 35.15 13.78 15.86
CA PRO A 484 34.53 13.30 17.09
C PRO A 484 33.13 13.89 17.32
N LYS A 485 32.85 15.10 16.83
CA LYS A 485 31.53 15.71 16.96
C LYS A 485 30.50 15.03 16.08
N ALA A 486 30.90 14.56 14.89
CA ALA A 486 30.03 13.81 14.00
C ALA A 486 29.71 12.43 14.60
N CYS A 487 30.72 11.74 15.13
CA CYS A 487 30.54 10.47 15.83
C CYS A 487 29.59 10.61 17.04
N GLU A 488 29.82 11.62 17.90
CA GLU A 488 28.97 11.86 19.08
C GLU A 488 27.53 12.20 18.69
N ARG A 489 27.35 13.00 17.63
CA ARG A 489 26.02 13.34 17.11
C ARG A 489 25.27 12.10 16.62
N LEU A 490 25.93 11.21 15.88
CA LEU A 490 25.31 9.97 15.39
C LEU A 490 25.01 8.99 16.53
N ALA A 491 25.86 8.92 17.57
CA ALA A 491 25.62 8.07 18.74
C ALA A 491 24.39 8.55 19.53
N HIS A 492 24.26 9.87 19.74
CA HIS A 492 23.07 10.47 20.33
C HIS A 492 21.81 10.19 19.49
N MET A 493 21.90 10.33 18.16
CA MET A 493 20.81 10.00 17.24
C MET A 493 20.36 8.53 17.36
N GLU A 494 21.30 7.59 17.49
CA GLU A 494 20.99 6.17 17.66
C GLU A 494 20.28 5.92 18.98
N HIS A 495 20.75 6.53 20.07
CA HIS A 495 20.11 6.43 21.37
C HIS A 495 18.69 7.00 21.37
N ASP A 496 18.47 8.18 20.79
CA ASP A 496 17.14 8.78 20.70
C ASP A 496 16.17 7.91 19.90
N ARG A 497 16.63 7.36 18.77
CA ARG A 497 15.85 6.41 17.96
C ARG A 497 15.53 5.13 18.74
N TRP A 498 16.51 4.58 19.44
CA TRP A 498 16.33 3.39 20.27
C TRP A 498 15.33 3.65 21.40
N MET A 499 15.42 4.80 22.07
CA MET A 499 14.46 5.20 23.10
C MET A 499 13.06 5.33 22.49
N ALA A 500 12.90 6.04 21.38
CA ALA A 500 11.60 6.23 20.74
C ALA A 500 10.94 4.89 20.38
N GLU A 501 11.69 3.97 19.77
CA GLU A 501 11.22 2.62 19.50
C GLU A 501 10.76 1.89 20.77
N LYS A 502 11.60 1.87 21.81
CA LYS A 502 11.29 1.16 23.06
C LYS A 502 10.09 1.73 23.76
N LEU A 503 9.98 3.06 23.83
CA LEU A 503 8.83 3.71 24.46
C LEU A 503 7.54 3.45 23.68
N LEU A 504 7.57 3.50 22.35
CA LEU A 504 6.41 3.18 21.50
C LEU A 504 6.00 1.71 21.60
N ASP A 505 6.95 0.83 21.89
CA ASP A 505 6.70 -0.60 22.17
C ASP A 505 6.30 -0.84 23.65
N GLY A 506 6.05 0.23 24.42
CA GLY A 506 5.53 0.17 25.78
C GLY A 506 6.58 -0.11 26.87
N TRP A 507 7.87 0.08 26.58
CA TRP A 507 8.91 0.00 27.60
C TRP A 507 8.85 1.21 28.54
N GLN A 508 9.22 0.97 29.79
CA GLN A 508 9.22 2.00 30.83
C GLN A 508 10.60 2.12 31.48
N ARG A 509 10.91 3.34 31.91
CA ARG A 509 12.12 3.62 32.69
C ARG A 509 12.04 2.91 34.04
N THR A 510 13.17 2.35 34.46
CA THR A 510 13.36 1.84 35.82
C THR A 510 14.65 2.39 36.43
N THR A 511 14.73 2.43 37.76
CA THR A 511 16.00 2.67 38.47
C THR A 511 16.72 1.37 38.83
N GLY A 512 16.05 0.23 38.67
CA GLY A 512 16.61 -1.10 38.89
C GLY A 512 17.28 -1.68 37.64
N GLU A 513 17.57 -2.98 37.70
CA GLU A 513 18.12 -3.72 36.55
C GLU A 513 17.11 -3.79 35.39
N LYS A 514 17.65 -4.00 34.19
CA LYS A 514 16.85 -4.23 32.98
C LYS A 514 16.01 -5.51 33.14
N ASP A 515 14.72 -5.42 32.89
CA ASP A 515 13.79 -6.54 32.94
C ASP A 515 13.02 -6.61 31.62
N THR A 516 13.44 -7.52 30.74
CA THR A 516 12.82 -7.69 29.42
C THR A 516 11.38 -8.19 29.50
N ALA A 517 11.05 -9.04 30.49
CA ALA A 517 9.71 -9.60 30.62
C ALA A 517 8.69 -8.52 31.02
N ARG A 518 9.11 -7.57 31.86
CA ARG A 518 8.29 -6.42 32.27
C ARG A 518 8.48 -5.18 31.39
N ARG A 519 9.30 -5.27 30.34
CA ARG A 519 9.69 -4.15 29.46
C ARG A 519 10.23 -2.95 30.24
N LEU A 520 11.12 -3.20 31.20
CA LEU A 520 11.77 -2.16 31.99
C LEU A 520 13.23 -2.00 31.57
N SER A 521 13.68 -0.76 31.39
CA SER A 521 15.08 -0.46 31.09
C SER A 521 15.59 0.78 31.84
N PRO A 522 16.77 0.71 32.49
CA PRO A 522 17.38 1.88 33.12
C PRO A 522 17.99 2.85 32.11
N ALA A 523 18.23 2.41 30.86
CA ALA A 523 18.78 3.23 29.79
C ALA A 523 17.74 4.15 29.13
N LEU A 524 16.47 4.10 29.52
CA LEU A 524 15.42 5.02 29.05
C LEU A 524 15.52 6.38 29.75
N VAL A 525 16.63 7.06 29.51
CA VAL A 525 16.97 8.38 30.02
C VAL A 525 17.60 9.23 28.92
N PRO A 526 17.49 10.57 28.98
CA PRO A 526 18.16 11.45 28.03
C PRO A 526 19.67 11.15 27.94
N TRP A 527 20.28 11.37 26.77
CA TRP A 527 21.70 11.08 26.50
C TRP A 527 22.68 11.64 27.55
N ASN A 528 22.37 12.82 28.08
CA ASN A 528 23.21 13.49 29.08
C ASN A 528 23.20 12.77 30.44
N ASP A 529 22.12 12.04 30.73
CA ASP A 529 21.94 11.26 31.96
C ASP A 529 22.35 9.78 31.79
N LEU A 530 22.68 9.37 30.56
CA LEU A 530 23.06 8.00 30.25
C LEU A 530 24.49 7.71 30.79
N PRO A 531 24.71 6.57 31.47
CA PRO A 531 26.04 6.17 31.91
C PRO A 531 27.04 6.06 30.76
N GLU A 532 28.29 6.44 31.00
CA GLU A 532 29.31 6.50 29.95
C GLU A 532 29.55 5.16 29.24
N HIS A 533 29.46 4.04 29.96
CA HIS A 533 29.60 2.71 29.38
C HIS A 533 28.44 2.31 28.48
N GLU A 534 27.23 2.86 28.69
CA GLU A 534 26.09 2.67 27.79
C GLU A 534 26.26 3.56 26.56
N ARG A 535 26.64 4.85 26.72
CA ARG A 535 26.98 5.74 25.60
C ARG A 535 28.05 5.16 24.68
N GLN A 536 29.04 4.49 25.25
CA GLN A 536 30.10 3.87 24.48
C GLN A 536 29.59 2.80 23.51
N LYS A 537 28.51 2.08 23.85
CA LYS A 537 27.91 1.07 22.95
C LYS A 537 27.37 1.71 21.67
N ASP A 538 26.68 2.85 21.79
CA ASP A 538 26.18 3.59 20.62
C ASP A 538 27.32 4.14 19.76
N ARG A 539 28.40 4.64 20.39
CA ARG A 539 29.60 5.08 19.67
C ARG A 539 30.28 3.94 18.92
N ASP A 540 30.42 2.78 19.55
CA ASP A 540 31.02 1.59 18.95
C ASP A 540 30.17 1.10 17.76
N ALA A 541 28.83 1.10 17.92
CA ALA A 541 27.90 0.76 16.85
C ALA A 541 28.01 1.72 15.65
N VAL A 542 28.12 3.03 15.91
CA VAL A 542 28.32 4.06 14.88
C VAL A 542 29.68 3.91 14.20
N ALA A 543 30.75 3.67 14.97
CA ALA A 543 32.09 3.47 14.45
C ALA A 543 32.19 2.22 13.54
N ASN A 544 31.33 1.23 13.73
CA ASN A 544 31.27 0.02 12.91
C ASN A 544 30.53 0.19 11.57
N ILE A 545 29.81 1.31 11.36
CA ILE A 545 29.02 1.54 10.14
C ILE A 545 29.84 1.33 8.85
N PRO A 546 31.08 1.85 8.69
CA PRO A 546 31.85 1.64 7.46
C PRO A 546 32.10 0.15 7.16
N GLN A 547 32.37 -0.66 8.17
CA GLN A 547 32.61 -2.10 7.99
C GLN A 547 31.33 -2.82 7.58
N LEU A 548 30.20 -2.47 8.20
CA LEU A 548 28.89 -2.98 7.83
C LEU A 548 28.54 -2.64 6.37
N LEU A 549 28.80 -1.41 5.93
CA LEU A 549 28.54 -1.00 4.53
C LEU A 549 29.41 -1.78 3.54
N ARG A 550 30.70 -2.00 3.83
CA ARG A 550 31.57 -2.86 2.99
C ARG A 550 31.04 -4.28 2.89
N TRP A 551 30.59 -4.84 4.01
CA TRP A 551 30.00 -6.18 4.02
C TRP A 551 28.74 -6.23 3.16
N ILE A 552 27.86 -5.23 3.26
CA ILE A 552 26.65 -5.10 2.42
C ILE A 552 27.04 -5.05 0.94
N GLU A 553 27.98 -4.19 0.56
CA GLU A 553 28.47 -4.07 -0.83
C GLU A 553 29.06 -5.38 -1.38
N GLU A 554 29.73 -6.15 -0.54
CA GLU A 554 30.27 -7.47 -0.93
C GLU A 554 29.18 -8.52 -1.17
N GLN A 555 28.14 -8.54 -0.34
CA GLN A 555 27.03 -9.49 -0.48
C GLN A 555 26.05 -9.09 -1.59
N SER A 556 25.93 -7.80 -1.90
CA SER A 556 25.06 -7.30 -2.98
C SER A 556 25.63 -7.51 -4.40
N LYS A 557 26.87 -8.01 -4.56
CA LYS A 557 27.43 -8.32 -5.88
C LYS A 557 26.69 -9.51 -6.54
N PRO A 558 26.28 -9.39 -7.82
CA PRO A 558 25.53 -10.44 -8.50
C PRO A 558 26.35 -11.75 -8.54
N GLY A 559 25.80 -12.82 -7.95
CA GLY A 559 26.42 -14.15 -7.88
C GLY A 559 26.47 -14.81 -6.49
N ARG A 560 26.08 -14.12 -5.40
CA ARG A 560 26.05 -14.68 -4.02
C ARG A 560 24.68 -14.68 -3.33
N LEU A 561 23.71 -13.93 -3.83
CA LEU A 561 22.31 -14.03 -3.39
C LEU A 561 21.64 -15.16 -4.17
N GLY A 562 21.77 -16.38 -3.67
CA GLY A 562 21.20 -17.61 -4.22
C GLY A 562 20.35 -18.33 -3.20
#